data_AF-A0A8B7XV06-F1
#
_entry.id   AF-A0A8B7XV06-F1
#
_cell.length_a   1.000
_cell.length_b   1.000
_cell.length_c   1.000
_cell.angle_alpha   90.00
_cell.angle_beta   90.00
_cell.angle_gamma   90.00
#
_symmetry.space_group_name_H-M   'P 1'
#
loop_
_entity.id
_entity.type
_entity.pdbx_description
1 polymer ?
#
loop_
_entity_poly.entity_id
_entity_poly.type
_entity_poly.pdbx_seq_one_letter_code
_entity_poly.pdbx_strand_id
1 'polypeptide(L)'
;MIDLSFPYPSRAGLPVNPSYIPDIDLELTDRMTILQRVKNVLAHYYHSYFSPRSGIIPIDLCDELKVKYNIRPEIIPSVPDSKEKLAPPWKAMREEIGKNEALWNGLPIVGMPFLLDQGENINRIEAQGAGLRLDITTLTQETLSGTIRRVMEEPRFRENAQRISKIMRDLQGTENPIDNMVRWILHVTRLGGEHLRPAVMELNVVQRYLLDVYLLIGVVVVAIFGVSVSGCRFGWKCLFDKGKDGKYKKE
;
A
#
# COMPACT_ATOMS: atom_id res chain seq x y z
N MET A 1 3.58 0.95 14.15
CA MET A 1 3.99 1.52 12.84
C MET A 1 3.03 0.91 11.83
N ILE A 2 2.15 1.70 11.23
CA ILE A 2 1.18 1.20 10.25
C ILE A 2 1.96 0.93 8.98
N ASP A 3 1.96 -0.32 8.55
CA ASP A 3 2.69 -0.78 7.38
C ASP A 3 2.06 -0.18 6.11
N LEU A 4 2.70 0.86 5.58
CA LEU A 4 2.31 1.60 4.38
C LEU A 4 2.86 0.95 3.09
N SER A 5 3.45 -0.25 3.19
CA SER A 5 4.06 -0.96 2.06
C SER A 5 3.05 -1.54 1.06
N PHE A 6 1.74 -1.42 1.30
CA PHE A 6 0.74 -1.54 0.24
C PHE A 6 0.32 -0.14 -0.23
N PRO A 7 0.39 0.19 -1.53
CA PRO A 7 -0.11 1.47 -2.04
C PRO A 7 -1.61 1.64 -1.76
N TYR A 8 -2.31 0.55 -1.41
CA TYR A 8 -3.68 0.54 -0.94
C TYR A 8 -3.85 -0.58 0.11
N PRO A 9 -3.81 -0.30 1.42
CA PRO A 9 -4.06 -1.30 2.47
C PRO A 9 -5.43 -1.99 2.32
N SER A 10 -6.37 -1.35 1.63
CA SER A 10 -7.66 -1.92 1.24
C SER A 10 -7.55 -3.18 0.39
N ARG A 11 -6.45 -3.36 -0.36
CA ARG A 11 -6.16 -4.60 -1.12
C ARG A 11 -5.77 -5.77 -0.23
N ALA A 12 -5.20 -5.50 0.94
CA ALA A 12 -4.91 -6.52 1.95
C ALA A 12 -6.14 -6.79 2.85
N GLY A 13 -7.32 -6.24 2.52
CA GLY A 13 -8.53 -6.32 3.33
C GLY A 13 -8.50 -5.42 4.57
N LEU A 14 -7.51 -4.53 4.70
CA LEU A 14 -7.44 -3.58 5.80
C LEU A 14 -8.36 -2.39 5.50
N PRO A 15 -9.26 -2.00 6.42
CA PRO A 15 -10.13 -0.86 6.18
C PRO A 15 -9.30 0.43 6.10
N VAL A 16 -9.31 1.08 4.93
CA VAL A 16 -8.68 2.38 4.71
C VAL A 16 -9.77 3.44 4.74
N ASN A 17 -9.56 4.49 5.54
CA ASN A 17 -10.49 5.60 5.60
C ASN A 17 -9.90 6.81 4.84
N PRO A 18 -10.47 7.19 3.68
CA PRO A 18 -9.95 8.29 2.87
C PRO A 18 -10.18 9.69 3.48
N SER A 19 -10.77 9.79 4.67
CA SER A 19 -10.89 11.07 5.39
C SER A 19 -9.56 11.62 5.89
N TYR A 20 -8.56 10.76 6.15
CA TYR A 20 -7.27 11.16 6.73
C TYR A 20 -6.06 10.41 6.16
N ILE A 21 -6.27 9.35 5.38
CA ILE A 21 -5.20 8.67 4.66
C ILE A 21 -5.17 9.29 3.26
N PRO A 22 -4.17 10.13 2.94
CA PRO A 22 -4.04 10.69 1.61
C PRO A 22 -3.69 9.59 0.61
N ASP A 23 -4.24 9.73 -0.59
CA ASP A 23 -3.89 8.94 -1.76
C ASP A 23 -2.47 9.32 -2.20
N ILE A 24 -1.67 8.30 -2.52
CA ILE A 24 -0.23 8.46 -2.80
C ILE A 24 0.03 9.37 -4.00
N ASP A 25 -0.90 9.44 -4.95
CA ASP A 25 -0.74 10.19 -6.19
C ASP A 25 -1.08 11.69 -6.05
N LEU A 26 -1.73 12.10 -4.95
CA LEU A 26 -2.24 13.47 -4.79
C LEU A 26 -1.33 14.41 -3.99
N GLU A 27 -0.17 13.93 -3.52
CA GLU A 27 0.77 14.68 -2.66
C GLU A 27 0.07 15.40 -1.48
N LEU A 28 -0.98 14.78 -0.94
CA LEU A 28 -1.77 15.35 0.16
C LEU A 28 -1.17 14.97 1.51
N THR A 29 -1.39 15.83 2.50
CA THR A 29 -1.07 15.53 3.91
C THR A 29 -2.27 14.87 4.59
N ASP A 30 -2.06 14.32 5.78
CA ASP A 30 -3.12 13.79 6.65
C ASP A 30 -4.09 14.89 7.15
N ARG A 31 -3.69 16.17 7.06
CA ARG A 31 -4.51 17.35 7.36
C ARG A 31 -5.11 17.94 6.08
N MET A 32 -6.27 17.40 5.68
CA MET A 32 -6.98 17.83 4.46
C MET A 32 -8.15 18.77 4.73
N THR A 33 -8.29 19.79 3.88
CA THR A 33 -9.52 20.60 3.74
C THR A 33 -10.65 19.78 3.10
N ILE A 34 -11.89 20.29 3.12
CA ILE A 34 -13.04 19.59 2.54
C ILE A 34 -12.83 19.27 1.04
N LEU A 35 -12.27 20.20 0.26
CA LEU A 35 -12.01 19.99 -1.17
C LEU A 35 -10.89 18.98 -1.40
N GLN A 36 -9.85 19.00 -0.58
CA GLN A 36 -8.78 17.99 -0.63
C GLN A 36 -9.33 16.61 -0.26
N ARG A 37 -10.19 16.51 0.75
CA ARG A 37 -10.88 15.26 1.07
C ARG A 37 -11.77 14.78 -0.07
N VAL A 38 -12.52 15.66 -0.75
CA VAL A 38 -13.30 15.29 -1.94
C VAL A 38 -12.39 14.71 -3.02
N LYS A 39 -11.29 15.40 -3.36
CA LYS A 39 -10.30 14.91 -4.33
C LYS A 39 -9.73 13.55 -3.91
N ASN A 40 -9.39 13.42 -2.63
CA ASN A 40 -8.83 12.21 -2.05
C ASN A 40 -9.80 11.03 -2.09
N VAL A 41 -11.07 11.26 -1.75
CA VAL A 41 -12.13 10.26 -1.82
C VAL A 41 -12.37 9.83 -3.27
N LEU A 42 -12.43 10.79 -4.20
CA LEU A 42 -12.59 10.48 -5.62
C LEU A 42 -11.41 9.68 -6.17
N ALA A 43 -10.17 10.05 -5.84
CA ALA A 43 -8.98 9.30 -6.21
C ALA A 43 -9.00 7.90 -5.59
N HIS A 44 -9.30 7.78 -4.28
CA HIS A 44 -9.42 6.51 -3.60
C HIS A 44 -10.41 5.57 -4.28
N TYR A 45 -11.60 6.06 -4.66
CA TYR A 45 -12.60 5.27 -5.38
C TYR A 45 -12.17 4.98 -6.82
N TYR A 46 -11.55 5.94 -7.51
CA TYR A 46 -11.00 5.75 -8.85
C TYR A 46 -9.95 4.65 -8.87
N HIS A 47 -8.96 4.68 -7.96
CA HIS A 47 -7.96 3.63 -7.85
C HIS A 47 -8.56 2.32 -7.37
N SER A 48 -9.49 2.34 -6.42
CA SER A 48 -10.16 1.11 -5.96
C SER A 48 -10.96 0.43 -7.08
N TYR A 49 -11.59 1.19 -7.97
CA TYR A 49 -12.46 0.65 -9.03
C TYR A 49 -11.74 0.42 -10.37
N PHE A 50 -10.81 1.31 -10.73
CA PHE A 50 -10.18 1.35 -12.06
C PHE A 50 -8.77 0.73 -12.07
N SER A 51 -7.99 0.85 -10.99
CA SER A 51 -6.65 0.25 -10.93
C SER A 51 -6.65 -1.28 -11.10
N PRO A 52 -7.61 -2.08 -10.55
CA PRO A 52 -7.68 -3.51 -10.82
C PRO A 52 -7.85 -3.85 -12.32
N ARG A 53 -8.51 -2.99 -13.10
CA ARG A 53 -8.70 -3.19 -14.55
C ARG A 53 -7.49 -2.76 -15.39
N SER A 54 -6.60 -1.94 -14.85
CA SER A 54 -5.43 -1.42 -15.57
C SER A 54 -4.24 -2.40 -15.64
N GLY A 55 -4.32 -3.58 -15.01
CA GLY A 55 -3.30 -4.64 -15.15
C GLY A 55 -1.94 -4.33 -14.51
N ILE A 56 -1.83 -3.27 -13.71
CA ILE A 56 -0.56 -2.84 -13.09
C ILE A 56 -0.08 -3.85 -12.02
N ILE A 57 -0.98 -4.69 -11.49
CA ILE A 57 -0.62 -5.78 -10.57
C ILE A 57 -1.39 -7.05 -10.95
N PRO A 58 -0.70 -8.08 -11.48
CA PRO A 58 -1.35 -9.30 -11.91
C PRO A 58 -1.50 -10.27 -10.73
N ILE A 59 -2.32 -9.91 -9.73
CA ILE A 59 -2.67 -10.84 -8.63
C ILE A 59 -3.40 -12.07 -9.20
N ASP A 60 -4.26 -11.84 -10.20
CA ASP A 60 -4.97 -12.90 -10.93
C ASP A 60 -3.98 -13.86 -11.60
N LEU A 61 -2.83 -13.38 -12.08
CA LEU A 61 -1.77 -14.24 -12.63
C LEU A 61 -1.16 -15.11 -11.54
N CYS A 62 -0.91 -14.60 -10.33
CA CYS A 62 -0.41 -15.44 -9.24
C CYS A 62 -1.40 -16.56 -8.89
N ASP A 63 -2.70 -16.29 -8.89
CA ASP A 63 -3.72 -17.31 -8.62
C ASP A 63 -3.88 -18.28 -9.79
N GLU A 64 -3.84 -17.81 -11.04
CA GLU A 64 -3.77 -18.67 -12.24
C GLU A 64 -2.53 -19.56 -12.23
N LEU A 65 -1.36 -19.03 -11.85
CA LEU A 65 -0.11 -19.78 -11.74
C LEU A 65 -0.19 -20.83 -10.62
N LYS A 66 -0.80 -20.52 -9.46
CA LYS A 66 -1.03 -21.49 -8.40
C LYS A 66 -1.85 -22.68 -8.88
N VAL A 67 -2.92 -22.43 -9.64
CA VAL A 67 -3.78 -23.47 -10.22
C VAL A 67 -3.03 -24.23 -11.31
N LYS A 68 -2.40 -23.54 -12.26
CA LYS A 68 -1.69 -24.11 -13.41
C LYS A 68 -0.54 -25.03 -12.99
N TYR A 69 0.22 -24.63 -11.98
CA TYR A 69 1.38 -25.38 -11.49
C TYR A 69 1.08 -26.20 -10.23
N ASN A 70 -0.19 -26.28 -9.81
CA ASN A 70 -0.64 -27.01 -8.63
C ASN A 70 0.19 -26.68 -7.37
N ILE A 71 0.54 -25.40 -7.22
CA ILE A 71 1.33 -24.91 -6.09
C ILE A 71 0.39 -24.80 -4.90
N ARG A 72 0.54 -25.70 -3.93
CA ARG A 72 -0.13 -25.58 -2.64
C ARG A 72 0.74 -24.77 -1.69
N PRO A 73 0.30 -23.57 -1.25
CA PRO A 73 1.03 -22.85 -0.22
C PRO A 73 0.98 -23.69 1.06
N GLU A 74 2.13 -24.18 1.51
CA GLU A 74 2.25 -24.81 2.81
C GLU A 74 2.05 -23.70 3.85
N ILE A 75 0.85 -23.62 4.42
CA ILE A 75 0.56 -22.68 5.51
C ILE A 75 1.35 -23.21 6.72
N ILE A 76 2.55 -22.64 6.93
CA ILE A 76 3.35 -22.96 8.11
C ILE A 76 2.53 -22.47 9.32
N PRO A 77 2.06 -23.37 10.21
CA PRO A 77 1.37 -22.95 11.41
C PRO A 77 2.30 -22.01 12.19
N SER A 78 1.73 -20.94 12.74
CA SER A 78 2.46 -19.89 13.47
C SER A 78 3.48 -20.54 14.40
N VAL A 79 4.77 -20.38 14.09
CA VAL A 79 5.84 -20.94 14.91
C VAL A 79 5.77 -20.21 16.25
N PRO A 80 5.58 -20.89 17.40
CA PRO A 80 5.63 -20.22 18.68
C PRO A 80 7.02 -19.60 18.86
N ASP A 81 7.07 -18.28 19.16
CA ASP A 81 8.24 -17.37 19.19
C ASP A 81 9.56 -18.02 19.68
N SER A 82 9.49 -18.96 20.61
CA SER A 82 10.63 -19.72 21.13
C SER A 82 11.42 -20.58 20.11
N LYS A 83 10.86 -20.93 18.94
CA LYS A 83 11.45 -21.90 17.99
C LYS A 83 12.10 -21.28 16.74
N GLU A 84 12.12 -19.96 16.63
CA GLU A 84 12.67 -19.21 15.49
C GLU A 84 14.16 -19.52 15.24
N LYS A 85 14.93 -19.86 16.29
CA LYS A 85 16.37 -20.19 16.19
C LYS A 85 16.73 -21.45 15.39
N LEU A 86 15.75 -22.29 15.01
CA LEU A 86 15.97 -23.61 14.37
C LEU A 86 15.38 -23.70 12.95
N ALA A 87 14.91 -22.59 12.38
CA ALA A 87 14.31 -22.57 11.06
C ALA A 87 15.36 -22.74 9.93
N PRO A 88 15.14 -23.65 8.94
CA PRO A 88 16.03 -23.77 7.78
C PRO A 88 16.06 -22.49 6.93
N PRO A 89 17.16 -22.23 6.18
CA PRO A 89 17.44 -20.95 5.54
C PRO A 89 16.36 -20.43 4.58
N TRP A 90 15.55 -21.32 4.01
CA TRP A 90 14.48 -20.98 3.07
C TRP A 90 13.25 -20.34 3.72
N LYS A 91 13.14 -20.35 5.06
CA LYS A 91 12.00 -19.75 5.79
C LYS A 91 11.98 -18.22 5.84
N ALA A 92 13.07 -17.54 5.49
CA ALA A 92 13.18 -16.08 5.56
C ALA A 92 12.50 -15.34 4.38
N MET A 93 11.60 -15.99 3.65
CA MET A 93 10.98 -15.47 2.43
C MET A 93 9.63 -14.77 2.73
N ARG A 94 9.63 -13.81 3.66
CA ARG A 94 8.50 -12.89 3.95
C ARG A 94 9.01 -11.46 3.72
N GLU A 95 8.36 -10.62 2.93
CA GLU A 95 9.05 -9.51 2.22
C GLU A 95 9.78 -8.48 3.10
N GLU A 96 9.13 -7.89 4.11
CA GLU A 96 9.79 -6.93 5.02
C GLU A 96 10.35 -7.60 6.28
N ILE A 97 9.59 -8.54 6.85
CA ILE A 97 9.99 -9.30 8.04
C ILE A 97 11.22 -10.17 7.73
N GLY A 98 11.21 -10.84 6.58
CA GLY A 98 12.25 -11.75 6.13
C GLY A 98 13.53 -11.09 5.65
N LYS A 99 13.52 -9.86 5.10
CA LYS A 99 14.77 -9.13 4.83
C LYS A 99 15.55 -8.90 6.12
N ASN A 100 14.89 -8.25 7.08
CA ASN A 100 15.54 -7.88 8.34
C ASN A 100 15.86 -9.14 9.16
N GLU A 101 15.01 -10.15 9.18
CA GLU A 101 15.25 -11.44 9.84
C GLU A 101 16.42 -12.23 9.21
N ALA A 102 16.50 -12.29 7.87
CA ALA A 102 17.61 -12.94 7.17
C ALA A 102 18.93 -12.23 7.45
N LEU A 103 18.98 -10.90 7.31
CA LEU A 103 20.17 -10.11 7.60
C LEU A 103 20.52 -10.16 9.08
N TRP A 104 19.54 -10.17 9.98
CA TRP A 104 19.77 -10.37 11.40
C TRP A 104 20.44 -11.70 11.68
N ASN A 105 20.02 -12.77 11.00
CA ASN A 105 20.62 -14.10 11.13
C ASN A 105 21.92 -14.28 10.30
N GLY A 106 22.36 -13.25 9.56
CA GLY A 106 23.56 -13.30 8.73
C GLY A 106 23.42 -14.24 7.53
N LEU A 107 22.21 -14.37 7.00
CA LEU A 107 21.90 -15.16 5.82
C LEU A 107 21.89 -14.28 4.57
N PRO A 108 22.53 -14.70 3.47
CA PRO A 108 22.43 -13.97 2.21
C PRO A 108 21.06 -14.17 1.56
N ILE A 109 20.64 -13.20 0.76
CA ILE A 109 19.27 -13.13 0.21
C ILE A 109 19.29 -13.26 -1.32
N VAL A 110 18.42 -14.11 -1.88
CA VAL A 110 18.08 -14.08 -3.30
C VAL A 110 16.68 -13.48 -3.41
N GLY A 111 16.58 -12.28 -3.97
CA GLY A 111 15.32 -11.55 -4.06
C GLY A 111 14.77 -11.56 -5.48
N MET A 112 13.50 -11.95 -5.63
CA MET A 112 12.70 -11.70 -6.82
C MET A 112 11.76 -10.55 -6.49
N PRO A 113 12.06 -9.31 -6.89
CA PRO A 113 11.20 -8.18 -6.61
C PRO A 113 9.99 -8.23 -7.55
N PHE A 114 8.80 -8.16 -6.97
CA PHE A 114 7.55 -8.14 -7.72
C PHE A 114 6.98 -6.74 -7.81
N LEU A 115 7.05 -5.98 -6.70
CA LEU A 115 6.33 -4.70 -6.56
C LEU A 115 7.08 -3.74 -5.64
N LEU A 116 6.83 -2.45 -5.86
CA LEU A 116 7.11 -1.35 -4.90
C LEU A 116 8.59 -1.28 -4.48
N ASP A 117 8.81 -1.18 -3.17
CA ASP A 117 10.10 -0.96 -2.53
C ASP A 117 10.98 -2.22 -2.53
N GLN A 118 10.44 -3.39 -2.84
CA GLN A 118 11.21 -4.64 -2.94
C GLN A 118 12.37 -4.51 -3.93
N GLY A 119 12.13 -3.80 -5.05
CA GLY A 119 13.14 -3.55 -6.05
C GLY A 119 14.31 -2.73 -5.51
N GLU A 120 14.03 -1.69 -4.73
CA GLU A 120 15.06 -0.86 -4.11
C GLU A 120 15.76 -1.61 -2.97
N ASN A 121 14.99 -2.33 -2.15
CA ASN A 121 15.50 -3.14 -1.06
C ASN A 121 16.50 -4.19 -1.54
N ILE A 122 16.18 -4.92 -2.62
CA ILE A 122 17.12 -5.93 -3.17
C ILE A 122 18.34 -5.29 -3.81
N ASN A 123 18.19 -4.14 -4.49
CA ASN A 123 19.31 -3.41 -5.06
C ASN A 123 20.30 -2.96 -3.96
N ARG A 124 19.79 -2.54 -2.79
CA ARG A 124 20.63 -2.19 -1.63
C ARG A 124 21.37 -3.39 -1.07
N ILE A 125 20.71 -4.54 -0.97
CA ILE A 125 21.33 -5.81 -0.50
C ILE A 125 22.43 -6.27 -1.47
N GLU A 126 22.16 -6.19 -2.77
CA GLU A 126 23.12 -6.52 -3.82
C GLU A 126 24.32 -5.55 -3.82
N ALA A 127 24.08 -4.25 -3.64
CA ALA A 127 25.14 -3.25 -3.51
C ALA A 127 26.01 -3.48 -2.26
N GLN A 128 25.43 -4.01 -1.18
CA GLN A 128 26.16 -4.45 0.02
C GLN A 128 26.84 -5.82 -0.16
N GLY A 129 26.64 -6.47 -1.30
CA GLY A 129 27.22 -7.78 -1.62
C GLY A 129 26.68 -8.91 -0.75
N ALA A 130 25.48 -8.76 -0.16
CA ALA A 130 24.85 -9.74 0.73
C ALA A 130 23.71 -10.52 0.05
N GLY A 131 23.55 -10.35 -1.26
CA GLY A 131 22.51 -11.04 -2.02
C GLY A 131 22.55 -10.74 -3.51
N LEU A 132 21.62 -11.33 -4.25
CA LEU A 132 21.44 -11.13 -5.68
C LEU A 132 19.98 -10.90 -6.03
N ARG A 133 19.75 -10.04 -7.02
CA ARG A 133 18.44 -9.82 -7.63
C ARG A 133 18.19 -10.84 -8.74
N LEU A 134 16.98 -11.35 -8.78
CA LEU A 134 16.43 -12.13 -9.88
C LEU A 134 15.37 -11.30 -10.60
N ASP A 135 15.50 -11.15 -11.91
CA ASP A 135 14.49 -10.50 -12.73
C ASP A 135 13.41 -11.50 -13.12
N ILE A 136 12.16 -11.22 -12.73
CA ILE A 136 11.02 -12.07 -13.04
C ILE A 136 10.69 -12.13 -14.53
N THR A 137 10.97 -11.06 -15.28
CA THR A 137 10.64 -10.98 -16.71
C THR A 137 11.52 -11.88 -17.56
N THR A 138 12.74 -12.17 -17.09
CA THR A 138 13.73 -13.00 -17.79
C THR A 138 14.03 -14.30 -17.04
N LEU A 139 13.23 -14.66 -16.04
CA LEU A 139 13.50 -15.79 -15.17
C LEU A 139 13.37 -17.12 -15.92
N THR A 140 14.43 -17.91 -15.90
CA THR A 140 14.46 -19.31 -16.36
C THR A 140 14.89 -20.24 -15.22
N GLN A 141 14.61 -21.54 -15.34
CA GLN A 141 15.07 -22.54 -14.37
C GLN A 141 16.59 -22.53 -14.17
N GLU A 142 17.34 -22.30 -15.25
CA GLU A 142 18.80 -22.21 -15.24
C GLU A 142 19.28 -20.96 -14.49
N THR A 143 18.69 -19.80 -14.76
CA THR A 143 19.05 -18.55 -14.05
C THR A 143 18.72 -18.62 -12.56
N LEU A 144 17.57 -19.19 -12.20
CA LEU A 144 17.18 -19.39 -10.80
C LEU A 144 18.16 -20.32 -10.06
N SER A 145 18.38 -21.52 -10.60
CA SER A 145 19.26 -22.52 -9.98
C SER A 145 20.71 -22.04 -9.93
N GLY A 146 21.21 -21.41 -11.00
CA GLY A 146 22.55 -20.83 -11.06
C GLY A 146 22.75 -19.71 -10.02
N THR A 147 21.75 -18.84 -9.85
CA THR A 147 21.82 -17.73 -8.87
C THR A 147 21.81 -18.25 -7.43
N ILE A 148 20.93 -19.20 -7.10
CA ILE A 148 20.89 -19.82 -5.78
C ILE A 148 22.23 -20.50 -5.47
N ARG A 149 22.74 -21.29 -6.42
CA ARG A 149 24.02 -21.97 -6.28
C ARG A 149 25.16 -20.99 -6.05
N ARG A 150 25.21 -19.90 -6.82
CA ARG A 150 26.21 -18.84 -6.68
C ARG A 150 26.19 -18.20 -5.29
N VAL A 151 25.01 -17.89 -4.75
CA VAL A 151 24.88 -17.30 -3.40
C VAL A 151 25.30 -18.27 -2.30
N MET A 152 25.09 -19.58 -2.50
CA MET A 152 25.52 -20.61 -1.54
C MET A 152 27.02 -20.95 -1.63
N GLU A 153 27.60 -20.93 -2.83
CA GLU A 153 28.99 -21.34 -3.07
C GLU A 153 29.99 -20.19 -2.87
N GLU A 154 29.64 -18.96 -3.24
CA GLU A 154 30.55 -17.81 -3.09
C GLU A 154 30.53 -17.28 -1.63
N PRO A 155 31.64 -17.39 -0.88
CA PRO A 155 31.66 -17.07 0.55
C PRO A 155 31.38 -15.58 0.84
N ARG A 156 31.70 -14.70 -0.11
CA ARG A 156 31.52 -13.24 0.03
C ARG A 156 30.10 -12.85 0.42
N PHE A 157 29.07 -13.55 -0.08
CA PHE A 157 27.68 -13.23 0.24
C PHE A 157 27.37 -13.50 1.71
N ARG A 158 27.85 -14.64 2.22
CA ARG A 158 27.68 -15.03 3.62
C ARG A 158 28.51 -14.16 4.55
N GLU A 159 29.74 -13.82 4.17
CA GLU A 159 30.62 -12.92 4.94
C GLU A 159 30.02 -11.51 5.06
N ASN A 160 29.50 -10.96 3.96
CA ASN A 160 28.85 -9.66 3.95
C ASN A 160 27.54 -9.68 4.75
N ALA A 161 26.72 -10.72 4.60
CA ALA A 161 25.50 -10.88 5.41
C ALA A 161 25.83 -10.98 6.91
N GLN A 162 26.87 -11.71 7.30
CA GLN A 162 27.34 -11.78 8.68
C GLN A 162 27.91 -10.45 9.18
N ARG A 163 28.60 -9.68 8.33
CA ARG A 163 29.04 -8.32 8.65
C ARG A 163 27.86 -7.41 8.94
N ILE A 164 26.83 -7.42 8.09
CA ILE A 164 25.59 -6.64 8.29
C ILE A 164 24.89 -7.09 9.57
N SER A 165 24.78 -8.40 9.81
CA SER A 165 24.23 -8.97 11.04
C SER A 165 24.93 -8.45 12.29
N LYS A 166 26.27 -8.39 12.29
CA LYS A 166 27.05 -7.80 13.38
C LYS A 166 26.74 -6.32 13.58
N ILE A 167 26.68 -5.54 12.49
CA ILE A 167 26.32 -4.12 12.55
C ILE A 167 24.92 -3.93 13.12
N MET A 168 23.93 -4.71 12.65
CA MET A 168 22.55 -4.64 13.15
C MET A 168 22.49 -4.97 14.64
N ARG A 169 23.20 -6.00 15.10
CA ARG A 169 23.24 -6.39 16.51
C ARG A 169 23.99 -5.39 17.38
N ASP A 170 25.03 -4.75 16.85
CA ASP A 170 25.77 -3.70 17.55
C ASP A 170 24.90 -2.43 17.70
N LEU A 171 24.21 -2.03 16.63
CA LEU A 171 23.25 -0.91 16.65
C LEU A 171 22.04 -1.18 17.57
N GLN A 172 21.54 -2.41 17.62
CA GLN A 172 20.45 -2.80 18.54
C GLN A 172 20.95 -3.14 19.96
N GLY A 173 22.25 -3.38 20.13
CA GLY A 173 22.87 -3.91 21.34
C GLY A 173 22.88 -2.98 22.55
N THR A 174 22.17 -1.85 22.48
CA THR A 174 22.20 -0.83 23.53
C THR A 174 20.82 -0.54 24.15
N GLU A 175 19.72 -1.11 23.65
CA GLU A 175 18.40 -0.88 24.25
C GLU A 175 17.76 -2.20 24.68
N ASN A 176 17.88 -2.52 25.98
CA ASN A 176 16.93 -3.43 26.63
C ASN A 176 15.50 -3.00 26.21
N PRO A 177 14.57 -3.90 25.88
CA PRO A 177 13.19 -3.52 25.56
C PRO A 177 12.58 -2.57 26.59
N ILE A 178 12.96 -2.73 27.86
CA ILE A 178 12.62 -1.83 28.95
C ILE A 178 13.28 -0.45 28.79
N ASP A 179 14.56 -0.38 28.48
CA ASP A 179 15.27 0.90 28.27
C ASP A 179 14.74 1.64 27.04
N ASN A 180 14.42 0.93 25.95
CA ASN A 180 13.75 1.51 24.78
C ASN A 180 12.37 2.06 25.15
N MET A 181 11.57 1.29 25.88
CA MET A 181 10.26 1.74 26.37
C MET A 181 10.39 2.97 27.28
N VAL A 182 11.32 2.94 28.25
CA VAL A 182 11.62 4.07 29.13
C VAL A 182 12.08 5.28 28.32
N ARG A 183 12.91 5.09 27.28
CA ARG A 183 13.33 6.16 26.36
C ARG A 183 12.13 6.78 25.63
N TRP A 184 11.21 5.99 25.09
CA TRP A 184 10.01 6.52 24.43
C TRP A 184 9.05 7.21 25.41
N ILE A 185 8.87 6.66 26.62
CA ILE A 185 8.07 7.31 27.68
C ILE A 185 8.69 8.66 28.05
N LEU A 186 10.01 8.71 28.28
CA LEU A 186 10.72 9.95 28.57
C LEU A 186 10.67 10.93 27.40
N HIS A 187 10.80 10.45 26.17
CA HIS A 187 10.67 11.27 24.95
C HIS A 187 9.32 11.97 24.89
N VAL A 188 8.22 11.21 25.06
CA VAL A 188 6.86 11.77 25.08
C VAL A 188 6.65 12.71 26.27
N THR A 189 7.23 12.40 27.43
CA THR A 189 7.12 13.24 28.63
C THR A 189 7.88 14.57 28.46
N ARG A 190 9.04 14.55 27.78
CA ARG A 190 9.90 15.73 27.58
C ARG A 190 9.47 16.62 26.42
N LEU A 191 9.11 16.02 25.28
CA LEU A 191 8.85 16.73 24.03
C LEU A 191 7.35 16.79 23.69
N GLY A 192 6.49 16.15 24.48
CA GLY A 192 5.08 15.97 24.17
C GLY A 192 4.85 14.86 23.14
N GLY A 193 3.62 14.34 23.11
CA GLY A 193 3.22 13.25 22.21
C GLY A 193 2.53 13.69 20.93
N GLU A 194 2.40 15.00 20.67
CA GLU A 194 1.61 15.53 19.55
C GLU A 194 2.09 15.03 18.19
N HIS A 195 3.41 14.98 17.97
CA HIS A 195 4.01 14.48 16.72
C HIS A 195 3.85 12.97 16.50
N LEU A 196 3.46 12.20 17.53
CA LEU A 196 3.18 10.77 17.43
C LEU A 196 1.67 10.50 17.26
N ARG A 197 0.82 11.52 17.43
CA ARG A 197 -0.62 11.37 17.27
C ARG A 197 -0.97 11.39 15.79
N PRO A 198 -1.65 10.35 15.28
CA PRO A 198 -2.16 10.39 13.91
C PRO A 198 -3.30 11.41 13.80
N ALA A 199 -3.43 12.09 12.66
CA ALA A 199 -4.47 13.12 12.45
C ALA A 199 -5.90 12.62 12.71
N VAL A 200 -6.17 11.31 12.59
CA VAL A 200 -7.48 10.71 12.89
C VAL A 200 -8.01 11.03 14.30
N MET A 201 -7.11 11.27 15.26
CA MET A 201 -7.47 11.58 16.64
C MET A 201 -7.98 13.01 16.81
N GLU A 202 -7.65 13.91 15.89
CA GLU A 202 -8.07 15.31 15.91
C GLU A 202 -9.34 15.57 15.08
N LEU A 203 -9.81 14.58 14.30
CA LEU A 203 -10.95 14.73 13.41
C LEU A 203 -12.29 14.59 14.15
N ASN A 204 -13.23 15.48 13.82
CA ASN A 204 -14.62 15.37 14.22
C ASN A 204 -15.29 14.14 13.62
N VAL A 205 -16.30 13.60 14.31
CA VAL A 205 -17.07 12.42 13.88
C VAL A 205 -17.60 12.59 12.44
N VAL A 206 -18.10 13.78 12.11
CA VAL A 206 -18.58 14.12 10.75
C VAL A 206 -17.50 13.93 9.69
N GLN A 207 -16.29 14.44 9.94
CA GLN A 207 -15.16 14.36 9.01
C GLN A 207 -14.62 12.93 8.91
N ARG A 208 -14.55 12.24 10.06
CA ARG A 208 -14.09 10.84 10.14
C ARG A 208 -14.96 9.90 9.32
N TYR A 209 -16.27 10.13 9.28
CA TYR A 209 -17.21 9.34 8.47
C TYR A 209 -17.50 9.93 7.09
N LEU A 210 -16.78 10.98 6.67
CA LEU A 210 -16.93 11.66 5.37
C LEU A 210 -18.35 12.18 5.10
N LEU A 211 -19.14 12.41 6.15
CA LEU A 211 -20.55 12.83 5.99
C LEU A 211 -20.66 14.20 5.32
N ASP A 212 -19.71 15.10 5.60
CA ASP A 212 -19.60 16.41 4.96
C ASP A 212 -19.26 16.30 3.47
N VAL A 213 -18.38 15.37 3.10
CA VAL A 213 -18.00 15.09 1.72
C VAL A 213 -19.17 14.48 0.94
N TYR A 214 -19.84 13.47 1.50
CA TYR A 214 -21.01 12.86 0.86
C TYR A 214 -22.17 13.84 0.72
N LEU A 215 -22.39 14.69 1.72
CA LEU A 215 -23.39 15.75 1.64
C LEU A 215 -23.07 16.72 0.50
N LEU A 216 -21.82 17.18 0.39
CA LEU A 216 -21.39 18.09 -0.67
C LEU A 216 -21.57 17.45 -2.06
N ILE A 217 -21.14 16.20 -2.24
CA ILE A 217 -21.33 15.47 -3.49
C ILE A 217 -22.82 15.33 -3.81
N GLY A 218 -23.66 14.98 -2.83
CA GLY A 218 -25.11 14.86 -2.98
C GLY A 218 -25.78 16.17 -3.42
N VAL A 219 -25.42 17.30 -2.80
CA VAL A 219 -25.93 18.63 -3.17
C VAL A 219 -25.57 18.98 -4.62
N VAL A 220 -24.34 18.70 -5.04
CA VAL A 220 -23.90 18.95 -6.43
C VAL A 220 -24.69 18.10 -7.42
N VAL A 221 -24.90 16.81 -7.13
CA VAL A 221 -25.69 15.91 -7.99
C VAL A 221 -27.14 16.38 -8.12
N VAL A 222 -27.77 16.76 -7.00
CA VAL A 222 -29.16 17.29 -7.01
C VAL A 222 -29.24 18.61 -7.80
N ALA A 223 -28.25 19.49 -7.66
CA ALA A 223 -28.20 20.74 -8.42
C ALA A 223 -28.10 20.50 -9.94
N ILE A 224 -27.21 19.59 -10.37
CA ILE A 224 -27.05 19.22 -11.79
C ILE A 224 -28.36 18.63 -12.34
N PHE A 225 -28.99 17.73 -11.59
CA PHE A 225 -30.26 17.13 -11.98
C PHE A 225 -31.38 18.17 -12.04
N GLY A 226 -31.44 19.07 -11.07
CA GLY A 226 -32.42 20.16 -11.04
C GLY A 226 -32.27 21.13 -12.21
N VAL A 227 -31.04 21.50 -12.57
CA VAL A 227 -30.75 22.33 -13.75
C VAL A 227 -31.14 21.61 -15.03
N SER A 228 -30.81 20.33 -15.15
CA SER A 228 -31.15 19.50 -16.32
C SER A 228 -32.66 19.41 -16.50
N VAL A 229 -33.41 19.11 -15.43
CA VAL A 229 -34.88 19.06 -15.46
C VAL A 229 -35.48 20.43 -15.78
N SER A 230 -34.94 21.49 -15.19
CA SER A 230 -35.40 22.86 -15.46
C SER A 230 -35.16 23.26 -16.92
N GLY A 231 -34.01 22.91 -17.48
CA GLY A 231 -33.67 23.09 -18.89
C GLY A 231 -34.57 22.29 -19.82
N CYS A 232 -34.83 21.01 -19.52
CA CYS A 232 -35.78 20.19 -20.29
C CYS A 232 -37.22 20.75 -20.24
N ARG A 233 -37.67 21.21 -19.06
CA ARG A 233 -38.99 21.83 -18.90
C ARG A 233 -39.10 23.16 -19.65
N PHE A 234 -38.05 23.97 -19.64
CA PHE A 234 -37.97 25.22 -20.39
C PHE A 234 -37.97 24.96 -21.90
N GLY A 235 -37.14 24.02 -22.37
CA GLY A 235 -37.11 23.59 -23.77
C GLY A 235 -38.46 23.05 -24.26
N TRP A 236 -39.14 22.23 -23.45
CA TRP A 236 -40.49 21.74 -23.76
C TRP A 236 -41.48 22.91 -23.89
N LYS A 237 -41.49 23.84 -22.92
CA LYS A 237 -42.36 25.03 -23.00
C LYS A 237 -42.10 25.87 -24.25
N CYS A 238 -40.85 26.15 -24.59
CA CYS A 238 -40.50 26.94 -25.78
C CYS A 238 -40.91 26.26 -27.10
N LEU A 239 -40.88 24.93 -27.18
CA LEU A 239 -41.26 24.17 -28.37
C LEU A 239 -42.79 24.07 -28.53
N PHE A 240 -43.55 23.94 -27.43
CA PHE A 240 -45.00 23.75 -27.49
C PHE A 240 -45.83 25.05 -27.46
N ASP A 241 -45.33 26.17 -26.91
CA ASP A 241 -46.06 27.45 -26.98
C ASP A 241 -46.02 28.09 -28.37
N LYS A 242 -44.92 27.92 -29.13
CA LYS A 242 -44.85 28.40 -30.54
C LYS A 242 -45.85 27.71 -31.49
N GLY A 243 -46.39 26.55 -31.12
CA GLY A 243 -47.38 25.81 -31.91
C GLY A 243 -48.82 26.33 -31.80
N LYS A 244 -49.13 27.21 -30.83
CA LYS A 244 -50.48 27.74 -30.61
C LYS A 244 -50.75 29.06 -31.34
N ASP A 245 -49.72 29.86 -31.63
CA ASP A 245 -49.90 31.19 -32.23
C ASP A 245 -50.19 31.15 -33.75
N GLY A 246 -50.00 30.00 -34.41
CA GLY A 246 -50.22 29.83 -35.85
C GLY A 246 -51.63 29.40 -36.28
N LYS A 247 -52.58 29.18 -35.36
CA LYS A 247 -53.91 28.61 -35.68
C LYS A 247 -55.08 29.61 -35.71
N TYR A 248 -54.86 30.91 -35.45
CA TYR A 248 -55.92 31.95 -35.43
C TYR A 248 -55.79 33.01 -36.53
N LYS A 249 -55.41 32.62 -37.76
CA LYS A 249 -55.63 33.43 -38.97
C LYS A 249 -56.26 32.55 -40.05
N LYS A 250 -57.58 32.49 -40.05
CA LYS A 250 -58.40 32.16 -41.23
C LYS A 250 -59.37 33.32 -41.41
N GLU A 251 -59.01 34.21 -42.33
CA GLU A 251 -59.99 34.98 -43.12
C GLU A 251 -60.56 34.07 -44.21
#